data_AF-A0A8C4LMJ5-F1
#
_entry.id   AF-A0A8C4LMJ5-F1
#
_cell.length_a   1.000
_cell.length_b   1.000
_cell.length_c   1.000
_cell.angle_alpha   90.00
_cell.angle_beta   90.00
_cell.angle_gamma   90.00
#
_symmetry.space_group_name_H-M   'P 1'
#
loop_
_entity.id
_entity.type
_entity.pdbx_description
1 polymer ?
#
loop_
_entity_poly.entity_id
_entity_poly.type
_entity_poly.pdbx_seq_one_letter_code
_entity_poly.pdbx_strand_id
1 'polypeptide(L)'
;MTCGSARFRYSSGRTFSCSSACGPRPGRCCITAAPYRGISCYRGLASGFGSRSVCGGVRAGSSGRSFGYRSGGLCGLSAPSITTVSVNESLLVPLNLEMDPNAQGVKQKEKEQIKSLNNKFAAFIDKVRFLEQQNKLLQTKWQFYQNRKCCDSNLEPLFSGYIETLRREAERVEADSGRLASELNHVQEVLEGYKKKYEEEVTLRTTAENEFVRIKQEVNGVYVRKGDLEANAHSLVEEISFLKSLYEEEIRVLQAHISDTSVIVKMDNSRDLNMDSILAEIKAHYDDIASRSRAEAESWYRGKYEEIKATVVRHGETLRRTKEEINELNRVIQRLTAEINNAKSQNSKLEAAVSQAEQQGEVALTDARRKLAGLEEALQKAKQDMARLLREYQEVLSSKLGLDIEIATYRRLLEGEEQRLCDGISSVNICE
;
A
#
# COMPACT_ATOMS: atom_id res chain seq x y z
N MET A 1 -52.01 64.05 -4.72
CA MET A 1 -51.00 64.97 -5.29
C MET A 1 -50.22 65.57 -4.14
N THR A 2 -48.88 65.45 -4.16
CA THR A 2 -47.82 66.26 -3.49
C THR A 2 -48.05 66.73 -2.05
N CYS A 3 -47.13 66.66 -1.08
CA CYS A 3 -45.68 66.60 -1.00
C CYS A 3 -45.41 66.34 0.51
N GLY A 4 -44.42 65.58 0.97
CA GLY A 4 -43.00 65.91 0.92
C GLY A 4 -42.37 65.74 2.31
N SER A 5 -41.04 65.89 2.36
CA SER A 5 -40.17 66.01 3.54
C SER A 5 -39.82 64.71 4.29
N ALA A 6 -38.61 64.48 4.79
CA ALA A 6 -37.32 65.15 4.64
C ALA A 6 -36.24 64.17 5.16
N ARG A 7 -35.03 64.25 4.61
CA ARG A 7 -33.84 63.62 5.19
C ARG A 7 -33.33 64.48 6.35
N PHE A 8 -32.95 63.83 7.46
CA PHE A 8 -32.00 64.39 8.41
C PHE A 8 -30.89 63.36 8.67
N ARG A 9 -29.65 63.85 8.66
CA ARG A 9 -28.38 63.14 8.81
C ARG A 9 -27.67 63.77 10.01
N TYR A 10 -27.19 63.03 11.00
CA TYR A 10 -26.09 63.38 11.93
C TYR A 10 -25.78 62.12 12.78
N SER A 11 -24.62 61.47 12.68
CA SER A 11 -23.32 61.77 13.33
C SER A 11 -23.32 61.70 14.86
N SER A 12 -22.65 60.68 15.43
CA SER A 12 -21.84 60.68 16.67
C SER A 12 -21.20 59.28 16.75
N GLY A 13 -19.90 59.03 16.94
CA GLY A 13 -18.90 59.73 17.74
C GLY A 13 -19.00 59.26 19.19
N ARG A 14 -18.10 58.36 19.64
CA ARG A 14 -17.36 58.42 20.93
C ARG A 14 -16.52 57.18 21.24
N THR A 15 -15.40 57.52 21.87
CA THR A 15 -14.20 56.84 22.37
C THR A 15 -14.34 56.26 23.80
N PHE A 16 -13.23 55.66 24.28
CA PHE A 16 -12.76 55.33 25.65
C PHE A 16 -12.89 53.85 26.06
N SER A 17 -11.79 53.08 26.22
CA SER A 17 -10.77 53.04 27.32
C SER A 17 -11.30 52.31 28.56
N CYS A 18 -10.59 51.53 29.38
CA CYS A 18 -9.25 50.94 29.51
C CYS A 18 -9.34 49.95 30.71
N SER A 19 -8.31 49.11 30.89
CA SER A 19 -7.90 48.46 32.18
C SER A 19 -8.78 47.30 32.67
N SER A 20 -8.33 46.18 33.24
CA SER A 20 -7.09 45.64 33.83
C SER A 20 -7.26 44.09 33.80
N ALA A 21 -6.35 43.16 34.11
CA ALA A 21 -5.24 43.13 35.04
C ALA A 21 -4.33 41.95 34.69
N CYS A 22 -3.05 42.06 35.06
CA CYS A 22 -2.06 40.99 35.03
C CYS A 22 -2.32 39.94 36.12
N GLY A 23 -1.95 38.68 35.82
CA GLY A 23 -1.77 37.60 36.81
C GLY A 23 -0.95 36.45 36.20
N PRO A 24 0.21 36.05 36.77
CA PRO A 24 1.13 35.10 36.13
C PRO A 24 1.08 33.66 36.70
N ARG A 25 1.19 32.67 35.79
CA ARG A 25 1.80 31.29 35.93
C ARG A 25 1.23 30.35 37.02
N PRO A 26 1.62 29.05 37.09
CA PRO A 26 2.00 28.08 36.06
C PRO A 26 1.19 26.76 36.19
N GLY A 27 1.12 25.96 35.12
CA GLY A 27 0.48 24.64 35.16
C GLY A 27 1.21 23.62 34.31
N ARG A 28 2.14 22.88 34.94
CA ARG A 28 2.67 21.61 34.43
C ARG A 28 1.52 20.62 34.41
N CYS A 29 1.24 20.00 33.26
CA CYS A 29 0.49 18.75 33.23
C CYS A 29 1.18 17.77 32.29
N CYS A 30 1.41 16.59 32.85
CA CYS A 30 2.14 15.48 32.29
C CYS A 30 1.18 14.71 31.38
N ILE A 31 1.56 14.48 30.12
CA ILE A 31 0.98 13.40 29.32
C ILE A 31 2.08 12.37 29.11
N THR A 32 1.89 11.24 29.77
CA THR A 32 2.53 9.95 29.54
C THR A 32 2.39 9.56 28.07
N ALA A 33 3.49 9.59 27.33
CA ALA A 33 3.61 8.92 26.04
C ALA A 33 3.98 7.45 26.28
N ALA A 34 3.12 6.54 25.83
CA ALA A 34 3.46 5.14 25.67
C ALA A 34 4.33 4.96 24.41
N PRO A 35 5.43 4.19 24.43
CA PRO A 35 6.10 3.77 23.22
C PRO A 35 5.53 2.43 22.77
N TYR A 36 4.75 2.42 21.69
CA TYR A 36 4.60 1.22 20.87
C TYR A 36 5.92 1.00 20.13
N ARG A 37 6.67 -0.03 20.55
CA ARG A 37 7.85 -0.49 19.82
C ARG A 37 7.41 -1.13 18.51
N GLY A 38 7.91 -0.54 17.42
CA GLY A 38 7.81 -1.05 16.07
C GLY A 38 8.62 -2.33 15.86
N ILE A 39 8.09 -3.10 14.92
CA ILE A 39 8.65 -4.29 14.29
C ILE A 39 9.85 -3.85 13.44
N SER A 40 11.00 -4.47 13.71
CA SER A 40 12.27 -4.21 13.01
C SER A 40 12.35 -5.03 11.72
N CYS A 41 12.46 -4.34 10.60
CA CYS A 41 12.79 -4.91 9.30
C CYS A 41 14.31 -5.13 9.17
N TYR A 42 14.65 -6.23 8.51
CA TYR A 42 15.99 -6.65 8.16
C TYR A 42 16.69 -5.71 7.15
N ARG A 43 17.87 -5.19 7.53
CA ARG A 43 19.06 -4.86 6.72
C ARG A 43 20.08 -4.30 7.71
N GLY A 44 21.30 -4.79 7.86
CA GLY A 44 22.26 -5.22 6.88
C GLY A 44 23.52 -4.40 7.14
N LEU A 45 24.54 -5.00 7.73
CA LEU A 45 25.90 -4.43 7.77
C LEU A 45 26.91 -5.57 7.61
N ALA A 46 27.84 -5.28 6.71
CA ALA A 46 28.95 -6.10 6.29
C ALA A 46 29.95 -6.35 7.43
N SER A 47 30.46 -7.58 7.51
CA SER A 47 31.87 -7.87 7.80
C SER A 47 32.10 -9.38 7.88
N GLY A 48 33.07 -9.89 7.11
CA GLY A 48 33.79 -11.11 7.49
C GLY A 48 33.51 -12.38 6.68
N PHE A 49 33.79 -12.38 5.37
CA PHE A 49 34.15 -13.63 4.69
C PHE A 49 35.67 -13.80 4.74
N GLY A 50 36.10 -14.79 5.53
CA GLY A 50 37.46 -15.32 5.48
C GLY A 50 37.62 -16.17 4.22
N SER A 51 38.52 -15.74 3.33
CA SER A 51 39.07 -16.57 2.26
C SER A 51 40.52 -16.15 2.01
N ARG A 52 41.44 -16.98 2.48
CA ARG A 52 42.89 -17.00 2.26
C ARG A 52 43.26 -18.47 2.49
N SER A 53 43.96 -19.21 1.62
CA SER A 53 45.05 -18.96 0.67
C SER A 53 44.87 -19.88 -0.58
N VAL A 54 45.35 -19.65 -1.81
CA VAL A 54 46.57 -19.04 -2.38
C VAL A 54 47.87 -19.78 -2.02
N CYS A 55 48.26 -20.79 -2.82
CA CYS A 55 49.55 -20.87 -3.55
C CYS A 55 49.98 -22.30 -3.91
N GLY A 56 50.52 -22.42 -5.14
CA GLY A 56 51.38 -23.51 -5.62
C GLY A 56 50.65 -24.52 -6.49
N GLY A 57 51.01 -24.80 -7.74
CA GLY A 57 52.16 -24.39 -8.53
C GLY A 57 52.05 -25.05 -9.91
N VAL A 58 52.70 -24.42 -10.87
CA VAL A 58 52.64 -24.67 -12.32
C VAL A 58 53.55 -25.84 -12.71
N ARG A 59 53.12 -26.71 -13.64
CA ARG A 59 53.75 -26.95 -14.97
C ARG A 59 53.46 -28.33 -15.56
N ALA A 60 53.16 -28.27 -16.87
CA ALA A 60 53.63 -29.11 -17.98
C ALA A 60 53.33 -30.62 -17.93
N GLY A 61 52.95 -31.28 -19.00
CA GLY A 61 52.89 -30.88 -20.40
C GLY A 61 52.53 -32.13 -21.21
N SER A 62 51.89 -31.89 -22.35
CA SER A 62 51.43 -32.89 -23.30
C SER A 62 52.55 -33.83 -23.77
N SER A 63 52.22 -35.09 -24.00
CA SER A 63 52.54 -35.76 -25.28
C SER A 63 51.71 -37.03 -25.41
N GLY A 64 50.79 -37.00 -26.38
CA GLY A 64 50.29 -38.23 -26.98
C GLY A 64 51.31 -38.77 -27.96
N ARG A 65 51.40 -40.08 -28.10
CA ARG A 65 51.67 -40.72 -29.39
C ARG A 65 50.77 -41.94 -29.55
N SER A 66 50.19 -41.98 -30.74
CA SER A 66 49.32 -43.01 -31.28
C SER A 66 50.09 -43.74 -32.39
N PHE A 67 49.60 -44.93 -32.75
CA PHE A 67 49.97 -45.79 -33.89
C PHE A 67 51.37 -46.43 -33.87
N GLY A 68 51.59 -47.67 -34.34
CA GLY A 68 50.77 -48.57 -35.15
C GLY A 68 51.62 -49.16 -36.28
N TYR A 69 51.63 -50.50 -36.37
CA TYR A 69 51.90 -51.36 -37.55
C TYR A 69 53.06 -51.07 -38.54
N ARG A 70 54.00 -52.02 -38.64
CA ARG A 70 54.44 -52.81 -39.84
C ARG A 70 55.69 -53.60 -39.43
N SER A 71 55.85 -54.91 -39.65
CA SER A 71 55.71 -55.75 -40.86
C SER A 71 56.78 -55.50 -41.92
N GLY A 72 57.61 -56.53 -42.14
CA GLY A 72 58.57 -56.71 -43.26
C GLY A 72 59.92 -56.01 -43.04
N GLY A 73 61.07 -56.62 -43.27
CA GLY A 73 61.40 -57.91 -43.86
C GLY A 73 62.85 -57.86 -44.36
N LEU A 74 63.46 -59.05 -44.38
CA LEU A 74 64.62 -59.48 -45.17
C LEU A 74 66.04 -58.94 -44.87
N CYS A 75 66.96 -59.90 -45.05
CA CYS A 75 68.43 -59.82 -45.04
C CYS A 75 69.02 -59.73 -43.62
N GLY A 76 69.71 -60.73 -43.09
CA GLY A 76 70.40 -61.85 -43.72
C GLY A 76 71.68 -62.05 -42.92
N LEU A 77 72.22 -63.27 -42.96
CA LEU A 77 73.54 -63.65 -42.43
C LEU A 77 73.57 -63.74 -40.89
N SER A 78 74.16 -64.74 -40.25
CA SER A 78 74.64 -66.05 -40.65
C SER A 78 74.81 -66.78 -39.31
N ALA A 79 74.37 -68.03 -39.22
CA ALA A 79 74.81 -68.90 -38.14
C ALA A 79 76.33 -69.09 -38.26
N PRO A 80 77.12 -68.96 -37.18
CA PRO A 80 78.44 -69.54 -37.18
C PRO A 80 78.28 -71.03 -36.89
N SER A 81 78.58 -71.77 -37.94
CA SER A 81 78.98 -73.17 -37.97
C SER A 81 79.83 -73.60 -36.77
N ILE A 82 79.48 -74.76 -36.24
CA ILE A 82 80.29 -75.58 -35.34
C ILE A 82 81.66 -75.82 -35.98
N THR A 83 82.70 -75.19 -35.43
CA THR A 83 84.11 -75.49 -35.72
C THR A 83 84.52 -76.75 -34.98
N THR A 84 84.97 -77.76 -35.72
CA THR A 84 85.65 -78.95 -35.19
C THR A 84 87.03 -78.55 -34.67
N VAL A 85 87.17 -78.45 -33.35
CA VAL A 85 88.46 -78.24 -32.69
C VAL A 85 89.22 -79.57 -32.70
N SER A 86 90.38 -79.61 -33.35
CA SER A 86 91.27 -80.77 -33.36
C SER A 86 91.82 -81.01 -31.95
N VAL A 87 91.55 -82.18 -31.39
CA VAL A 87 92.08 -82.61 -30.10
C VAL A 87 93.55 -83.00 -30.29
N ASN A 88 94.44 -82.35 -29.56
CA ASN A 88 95.86 -82.71 -29.51
C ASN A 88 96.00 -83.93 -28.58
N GLU A 89 96.22 -85.12 -29.13
CA GLU A 89 96.28 -86.40 -28.39
C GLU A 89 97.48 -86.50 -27.42
N SER A 90 98.34 -85.49 -27.38
CA SER A 90 99.56 -85.44 -26.55
C SER A 90 99.39 -84.79 -25.17
N LEU A 91 98.18 -84.30 -24.83
CA LEU A 91 97.85 -83.67 -23.53
C LEU A 91 96.77 -84.42 -22.74
N LEU A 92 96.40 -85.63 -23.19
CA LEU A 92 95.45 -86.53 -22.54
C LEU A 92 96.15 -87.56 -21.64
N VAL A 93 97.14 -87.13 -20.87
CA VAL A 93 97.56 -87.88 -19.68
C VAL A 93 96.54 -87.54 -18.59
N PRO A 94 95.78 -88.51 -18.05
CA PRO A 94 94.96 -88.25 -16.89
C PRO A 94 95.89 -87.86 -15.75
N LEU A 95 95.94 -86.56 -15.42
CA LEU A 95 96.47 -86.14 -14.14
C LEU A 95 95.50 -86.68 -13.09
N ASN A 96 95.84 -87.84 -12.52
CA ASN A 96 95.30 -88.31 -11.25
C ASN A 96 95.71 -87.31 -10.18
N LEU A 97 95.01 -86.18 -10.14
CA LEU A 97 94.85 -85.42 -8.92
C LEU A 97 93.92 -86.27 -8.08
N GLU A 98 94.49 -86.99 -7.11
CA GLU A 98 93.74 -87.47 -5.95
C GLU A 98 93.03 -86.25 -5.35
N MET A 99 91.80 -86.00 -5.83
CA MET A 99 90.93 -85.01 -5.24
C MET A 99 90.52 -85.55 -3.89
N ASP A 100 91.01 -84.89 -2.86
CA ASP A 100 90.71 -85.15 -1.47
C ASP A 100 89.21 -85.52 -1.29
N PRO A 101 88.86 -86.71 -0.77
CA PRO A 101 87.47 -87.15 -0.64
C PRO A 101 86.60 -86.18 0.19
N ASN A 102 87.21 -85.32 1.00
CA ASN A 102 86.52 -84.22 1.68
C ASN A 102 86.09 -83.07 0.74
N ALA A 103 86.86 -82.76 -0.31
CA ALA A 103 86.55 -81.67 -1.24
C ALA A 103 85.38 -82.01 -2.20
N GLN A 104 85.22 -83.29 -2.56
CA GLN A 104 84.10 -83.78 -3.38
C GLN A 104 82.77 -83.71 -2.61
N GLY A 105 82.79 -84.07 -1.32
CA GLY A 105 81.62 -83.99 -0.44
C GLY A 105 81.12 -82.55 -0.21
N VAL A 106 82.04 -81.58 -0.10
CA VAL A 106 81.69 -80.15 0.01
C VAL A 106 81.09 -79.62 -1.30
N LYS A 107 81.68 -79.94 -2.47
CA LYS A 107 81.11 -79.54 -3.77
C LYS A 107 79.75 -80.17 -4.05
N GLN A 108 79.50 -81.39 -3.59
CA GLN A 108 78.20 -82.04 -3.73
C GLN A 108 77.15 -81.42 -2.81
N LYS A 109 77.52 -81.08 -1.57
CA LYS A 109 76.67 -80.30 -0.64
C LYS A 109 76.37 -78.90 -1.18
N GLU A 110 77.35 -78.18 -1.74
CA GLU A 110 77.13 -76.89 -2.42
C GLU A 110 76.19 -77.05 -3.62
N LYS A 111 76.39 -78.08 -4.45
CA LYS A 111 75.51 -78.36 -5.59
C LYS A 111 74.07 -78.65 -5.15
N GLU A 112 73.88 -79.38 -4.04
CA GLU A 112 72.56 -79.64 -3.46
C GLU A 112 71.94 -78.38 -2.84
N GLN A 113 72.72 -77.53 -2.19
CA GLN A 113 72.28 -76.23 -1.70
C GLN A 113 71.88 -75.30 -2.86
N ILE A 114 72.68 -75.24 -3.93
CA ILE A 114 72.36 -74.46 -5.14
C ILE A 114 71.11 -75.02 -5.82
N LYS A 115 70.93 -76.35 -5.88
CA LYS A 115 69.68 -76.94 -6.38
C LYS A 115 68.48 -76.59 -5.51
N SER A 116 68.60 -76.65 -4.19
CA SER A 116 67.55 -76.25 -3.26
C SER A 116 67.20 -74.77 -3.40
N LEU A 117 68.22 -73.91 -3.56
CA LEU A 117 68.06 -72.49 -3.79
C LEU A 117 67.40 -72.21 -5.15
N ASN A 118 67.82 -72.90 -6.21
CA ASN A 118 67.22 -72.80 -7.54
C ASN A 118 65.78 -73.29 -7.56
N ASN A 119 65.45 -74.36 -6.85
CA ASN A 119 64.06 -74.82 -6.71
C ASN A 119 63.20 -73.78 -5.97
N LYS A 120 63.76 -73.12 -4.95
CA LYS A 120 63.10 -72.00 -4.26
C LYS A 120 62.94 -70.78 -5.18
N PHE A 121 63.93 -70.47 -6.01
CA PHE A 121 63.81 -69.40 -7.01
C PHE A 121 62.79 -69.72 -8.09
N ALA A 122 62.73 -70.95 -8.59
CA ALA A 122 61.70 -71.38 -9.53
C ALA A 122 60.30 -71.24 -8.93
N ALA A 123 60.09 -71.70 -7.69
CA ALA A 123 58.82 -71.55 -6.98
C ALA A 123 58.44 -70.07 -6.76
N PHE A 124 59.42 -69.20 -6.48
CA PHE A 124 59.18 -67.76 -6.35
C PHE A 124 58.82 -67.11 -7.69
N ILE A 125 59.52 -67.48 -8.78
CA ILE A 125 59.21 -67.00 -10.13
C ILE A 125 57.79 -67.41 -10.55
N ASP A 126 57.39 -68.65 -10.26
CA ASP A 126 56.02 -69.12 -10.55
C ASP A 126 54.98 -68.36 -9.73
N LYS A 127 55.29 -68.04 -8.47
CA LYS A 127 54.39 -67.23 -7.63
C LYS A 127 54.26 -65.80 -8.15
N VAL A 128 55.34 -65.17 -8.60
CA VAL A 128 55.32 -63.83 -9.21
C VAL A 128 54.50 -63.86 -10.50
N ARG A 129 54.70 -64.84 -11.37
CA ARG A 129 53.91 -64.99 -12.61
C ARG A 129 52.42 -65.16 -12.33
N PHE A 130 52.06 -65.96 -11.33
CA PHE A 130 50.65 -66.12 -10.92
C PHE A 130 50.05 -64.79 -10.43
N LEU A 131 50.79 -64.04 -9.61
CA LEU A 131 50.35 -62.73 -9.12
C LEU A 131 50.25 -61.68 -10.25
N GLU A 132 51.17 -61.69 -11.21
CA GLU A 132 51.11 -60.83 -12.41
C GLU A 132 49.87 -61.15 -13.25
N GLN A 133 49.55 -62.43 -13.45
CA GLN A 133 48.33 -62.84 -14.15
C GLN A 133 47.07 -62.38 -13.41
N GLN A 134 47.03 -62.53 -12.08
CA GLN A 134 45.91 -62.04 -11.26
C GLN A 134 45.78 -60.52 -11.33
N ASN A 135 46.89 -59.78 -11.23
CA ASN A 135 46.88 -58.32 -11.36
C ASN A 135 46.40 -57.87 -12.74
N LYS A 136 46.82 -58.56 -13.81
CA LYS A 136 46.35 -58.24 -15.16
C LYS A 136 44.85 -58.49 -15.31
N LEU A 137 44.33 -59.57 -14.75
CA LEU A 137 42.89 -59.86 -14.75
C LEU A 137 42.09 -58.84 -13.94
N LEU A 138 42.61 -58.41 -12.78
CA LEU A 138 42.01 -57.33 -11.98
C LEU A 138 42.06 -55.99 -12.73
N GLN A 139 43.14 -55.70 -13.44
CA GLN A 139 43.28 -54.49 -14.25
C GLN A 139 42.25 -54.46 -15.39
N THR A 140 42.05 -55.58 -16.10
CA THR A 140 41.03 -55.66 -17.15
C THR A 140 39.61 -55.52 -16.59
N LYS A 141 39.33 -56.13 -15.42
CA LYS A 141 38.04 -55.95 -14.73
C LYS A 141 37.83 -54.51 -14.31
N TRP A 142 38.84 -53.86 -13.74
CA TRP A 142 38.81 -52.46 -13.37
C TRP A 142 38.52 -51.56 -14.58
N GLN A 143 39.23 -51.77 -15.69
CA GLN A 143 38.99 -51.03 -16.94
C GLN A 143 37.58 -51.27 -17.48
N PHE A 144 37.07 -52.49 -17.40
CA PHE A 144 35.71 -52.80 -17.82
C PHE A 144 34.67 -52.07 -16.96
N TYR A 145 34.81 -52.06 -15.64
CA TYR A 145 33.92 -51.31 -14.74
C TYR A 145 34.03 -49.79 -14.95
N GLN A 146 35.23 -49.28 -15.19
CA GLN A 146 35.46 -47.85 -15.44
C GLN A 146 34.87 -47.40 -16.79
N ASN A 147 34.90 -48.27 -17.81
CA ASN A 147 34.31 -48.01 -19.12
C ASN A 147 32.78 -48.23 -19.13
N ARG A 148 32.26 -49.00 -18.18
CA ARG A 148 30.82 -49.17 -17.93
C ARG A 148 30.27 -48.00 -17.11
N LYS A 149 30.69 -46.77 -17.40
CA LYS A 149 29.92 -45.58 -16.98
C LYS A 149 28.53 -45.76 -17.58
N CYS A 150 27.57 -45.96 -16.69
CA CYS A 150 26.16 -46.13 -17.00
C CYS A 150 25.74 -45.17 -18.10
N CYS A 151 24.86 -45.64 -18.98
CA CYS A 151 23.92 -44.75 -19.63
C CYS A 151 23.07 -44.12 -18.52
N ASP A 152 23.58 -43.06 -17.89
CA ASP A 152 22.82 -42.24 -16.97
C ASP A 152 21.71 -41.64 -17.83
N SER A 153 20.52 -42.24 -17.70
CA SER A 153 19.33 -41.81 -18.41
C SER A 153 18.98 -40.45 -17.81
N ASN A 154 19.55 -39.39 -18.35
CA ASN A 154 19.43 -38.04 -17.81
C ASN A 154 18.00 -37.54 -18.06
N LEU A 155 17.11 -37.85 -17.11
CA LEU A 155 15.73 -37.38 -17.08
C LEU A 155 15.61 -35.94 -16.55
N GLU A 156 16.70 -35.39 -16.01
CA GLU A 156 16.75 -34.04 -15.44
C GLU A 156 16.22 -32.96 -16.39
N PRO A 157 16.56 -32.92 -17.70
CA PRO A 157 16.01 -31.92 -18.62
C PRO A 157 14.49 -32.03 -18.83
N LEU A 158 13.92 -33.24 -18.76
CA LEU A 158 12.47 -33.44 -18.86
C LEU A 158 11.75 -32.91 -17.62
N PHE A 159 12.28 -33.22 -16.42
CA PHE A 159 11.74 -32.70 -15.17
C PHE A 159 11.91 -31.18 -15.07
N SER A 160 13.07 -30.63 -15.45
CA SER A 160 13.30 -29.19 -15.51
C SER A 160 12.32 -28.49 -16.45
N GLY A 161 12.12 -29.04 -17.66
CA GLY A 161 11.15 -28.50 -18.61
C GLY A 161 9.72 -28.51 -18.09
N TYR A 162 9.31 -29.60 -17.42
CA TYR A 162 7.98 -29.71 -16.80
C TYR A 162 7.80 -28.73 -15.63
N ILE A 163 8.83 -28.58 -14.78
CA ILE A 163 8.83 -27.58 -13.69
C ILE A 163 8.71 -26.17 -14.26
N GLU A 164 9.43 -25.86 -15.34
CA GLU A 164 9.36 -24.55 -16.01
C GLU A 164 7.95 -24.27 -16.57
N THR A 165 7.29 -25.29 -17.15
CA THR A 165 5.91 -25.14 -17.62
C THR A 165 4.94 -24.90 -16.46
N LEU A 166 5.07 -25.64 -15.36
CA LEU A 166 4.23 -25.45 -14.17
C LEU A 166 4.44 -24.07 -13.53
N ARG A 167 5.67 -23.56 -13.51
CA ARG A 167 5.97 -22.21 -13.02
C ARG A 167 5.29 -21.14 -13.88
N ARG A 168 5.40 -21.25 -15.20
CA ARG A 168 4.71 -20.34 -16.14
C ARG A 168 3.20 -20.39 -16.00
N GLU A 169 2.63 -21.56 -15.72
CA GLU A 169 1.20 -21.70 -15.47
C GLU A 169 0.79 -21.05 -14.14
N ALA A 170 1.57 -21.24 -13.08
CA ALA A 170 1.35 -20.57 -11.80
C ALA A 170 1.42 -19.03 -11.92
N GLU A 171 2.42 -18.51 -12.64
CA GLU A 171 2.55 -17.07 -12.91
C GLU A 171 1.35 -16.51 -13.67
N ARG A 172 0.83 -17.26 -14.65
CA ARG A 172 -0.39 -16.87 -15.39
C ARG A 172 -1.62 -16.82 -14.49
N VAL A 173 -1.80 -17.85 -13.66
CA VAL A 173 -2.92 -17.91 -12.71
C VAL A 173 -2.82 -16.78 -11.68
N GLU A 174 -1.62 -16.46 -11.21
CA GLU A 174 -1.39 -15.35 -10.29
C GLU A 174 -1.69 -14.00 -10.94
N ALA A 175 -1.26 -13.78 -12.18
CA ALA A 175 -1.59 -12.58 -12.94
C ALA A 175 -3.10 -12.44 -13.21
N ASP A 176 -3.77 -13.53 -13.58
CA ASP A 176 -5.22 -13.57 -13.78
C ASP A 176 -5.97 -13.33 -12.46
N SER A 177 -5.49 -13.89 -11.35
CA SER A 177 -6.05 -13.65 -10.02
C SER A 177 -5.92 -12.19 -9.61
N GLY A 178 -4.76 -11.56 -9.86
CA GLY A 178 -4.55 -10.14 -9.63
C GLY A 178 -5.48 -9.26 -10.48
N ARG A 179 -5.64 -9.60 -11.78
CA ARG A 179 -6.59 -8.89 -12.66
C ARG A 179 -8.03 -9.01 -12.14
N LEU A 180 -8.49 -10.23 -11.84
CA LEU A 180 -9.84 -10.47 -11.32
C LEU A 180 -10.08 -9.78 -9.98
N ALA A 181 -9.09 -9.73 -9.09
CA ALA A 181 -9.19 -8.99 -7.84
C ALA A 181 -9.34 -7.48 -8.08
N SER A 182 -8.63 -6.92 -9.07
CA SER A 182 -8.78 -5.51 -9.43
C SER A 182 -10.15 -5.21 -10.06
N GLU A 183 -10.67 -6.09 -10.92
CA GLU A 183 -12.01 -5.97 -11.49
C GLU A 183 -13.11 -6.08 -10.42
N LEU A 184 -12.96 -7.01 -9.47
CA LEU A 184 -13.85 -7.15 -8.32
C LEU A 184 -13.88 -5.87 -7.48
N ASN A 185 -12.71 -5.33 -7.13
CA ASN A 185 -12.61 -4.09 -6.36
C ASN A 185 -13.25 -2.92 -7.11
N HIS A 186 -13.00 -2.80 -8.42
CA HIS A 186 -13.61 -1.75 -9.24
C HIS A 186 -15.14 -1.86 -9.27
N VAL A 187 -15.69 -3.05 -9.50
CA VAL A 187 -17.14 -3.29 -9.48
C VAL A 187 -17.73 -2.99 -8.09
N GLN A 188 -17.02 -3.35 -7.02
CA GLN A 188 -17.43 -3.07 -5.66
C GLN A 188 -17.47 -1.56 -5.37
N GLU A 189 -16.45 -0.80 -5.77
CA GLU A 189 -16.42 0.68 -5.63
C GLU A 189 -17.59 1.33 -6.38
N VAL A 190 -17.88 0.87 -7.61
CA VAL A 190 -19.01 1.36 -8.41
C VAL A 190 -20.34 1.04 -7.72
N LEU A 191 -20.50 -0.18 -7.20
CA LEU A 191 -21.71 -0.61 -6.49
C LEU A 191 -21.91 0.20 -5.21
N GLU A 192 -20.85 0.42 -4.42
CA GLU A 192 -20.90 1.28 -3.23
C GLU A 192 -21.26 2.72 -3.59
N GLY A 193 -20.73 3.23 -4.71
CA GLY A 193 -21.11 4.52 -5.27
C GLY A 193 -22.60 4.62 -5.64
N TYR A 194 -23.17 3.59 -6.27
CA TYR A 194 -24.61 3.55 -6.57
C TYR A 194 -25.47 3.39 -5.32
N LYS A 195 -25.03 2.59 -4.35
CA LYS A 195 -25.71 2.43 -3.07
C LYS A 195 -25.79 3.76 -2.33
N LYS A 196 -24.69 4.51 -2.26
CA LYS A 196 -24.65 5.84 -1.64
C LYS A 196 -25.62 6.81 -2.33
N LYS A 197 -25.61 6.87 -3.67
CA LYS A 197 -26.55 7.70 -4.44
C LYS A 197 -28.01 7.33 -4.18
N TYR A 198 -28.30 6.03 -4.09
CA TYR A 198 -29.64 5.56 -3.76
C TYR A 198 -30.07 5.98 -2.35
N GLU A 199 -29.18 5.85 -1.35
CA GLU A 199 -29.44 6.32 0.01
C GLU A 199 -29.68 7.83 0.06
N GLU A 200 -28.88 8.62 -0.66
CA GLU A 200 -29.07 10.07 -0.81
C GLU A 200 -30.44 10.40 -1.44
N GLU A 201 -30.80 9.77 -2.56
CA GLU A 201 -32.11 9.95 -3.22
C GLU A 201 -33.27 9.55 -2.31
N VAL A 202 -33.14 8.48 -1.53
CA VAL A 202 -34.17 8.08 -0.54
C VAL A 202 -34.34 9.18 0.51
N THR A 203 -33.25 9.72 1.05
CA THR A 203 -33.34 10.82 2.02
C THR A 203 -33.95 12.08 1.43
N LEU A 204 -33.56 12.47 0.20
CA LEU A 204 -34.13 13.60 -0.51
C LEU A 204 -35.64 13.41 -0.75
N ARG A 205 -36.05 12.23 -1.22
CA ARG A 205 -37.46 11.87 -1.39
C ARG A 205 -38.24 12.02 -0.09
N THR A 206 -37.73 11.52 1.03
CA THR A 206 -38.37 11.66 2.34
C THR A 206 -38.47 13.12 2.78
N THR A 207 -37.44 13.94 2.55
CA THR A 207 -37.52 15.38 2.86
C THR A 207 -38.58 16.10 2.02
N ALA A 208 -38.64 15.82 0.72
CA ALA A 208 -39.64 16.39 -0.18
C ALA A 208 -41.07 15.92 0.17
N GLU A 209 -41.26 14.66 0.55
CA GLU A 209 -42.54 14.14 1.04
C GLU A 209 -42.99 14.86 2.32
N ASN A 210 -42.07 15.08 3.26
CA ASN A 210 -42.37 15.81 4.49
C ASN A 210 -42.75 17.27 4.21
N GLU A 211 -42.05 17.94 3.31
CA GLU A 211 -42.39 19.30 2.87
C GLU A 211 -43.75 19.37 2.18
N PHE A 212 -44.06 18.40 1.32
CA PHE A 212 -45.37 18.28 0.68
C PHE A 212 -46.50 18.12 1.71
N VAL A 213 -46.31 17.25 2.71
CA VAL A 213 -47.28 17.07 3.80
C VAL A 213 -47.46 18.37 4.59
N ARG A 214 -46.37 19.07 4.90
CA ARG A 214 -46.42 20.37 5.59
C ARG A 214 -47.20 21.41 4.78
N ILE A 215 -46.89 21.56 3.50
CA ILE A 215 -47.58 22.52 2.61
C ILE A 215 -49.06 22.15 2.51
N LYS A 216 -49.41 20.86 2.42
CA LYS A 216 -50.81 20.41 2.42
C LYS A 216 -51.54 20.81 3.71
N GLN A 217 -50.89 20.68 4.87
CA GLN A 217 -51.45 21.13 6.15
C GLN A 217 -51.62 22.65 6.19
N GLU A 218 -50.64 23.43 5.71
CA GLU A 218 -50.73 24.88 5.62
C GLU A 218 -51.88 25.33 4.71
N VAL A 219 -52.01 24.70 3.53
CA VAL A 219 -53.13 24.93 2.60
C VAL A 219 -54.47 24.64 3.26
N ASN A 220 -54.62 23.49 3.93
CA ASN A 220 -55.83 23.18 4.69
C ASN A 220 -56.11 24.23 5.77
N GLY A 221 -55.09 24.69 6.49
CA GLY A 221 -55.21 25.75 7.48
C GLY A 221 -55.67 27.08 6.87
N VAL A 222 -55.20 27.42 5.68
CA VAL A 222 -55.66 28.61 4.93
C VAL A 222 -57.13 28.44 4.50
N TYR A 223 -57.53 27.26 4.03
CA TYR A 223 -58.93 26.99 3.65
C TYR A 223 -59.90 27.12 4.84
N VAL A 224 -59.53 26.62 6.02
CA VAL A 224 -60.35 26.77 7.24
C VAL A 224 -60.50 28.26 7.59
N ARG A 225 -59.38 29.01 7.65
CA ARG A 225 -59.43 30.46 7.95
C ARG A 225 -60.25 31.23 6.92
N LYS A 226 -60.16 30.85 5.64
CA LYS A 226 -60.99 31.43 4.58
C LYS A 226 -62.47 31.19 4.87
N GLY A 227 -62.86 29.96 5.21
CA GLY A 227 -64.24 29.63 5.58
C GLY A 227 -64.74 30.43 6.79
N ASP A 228 -63.91 30.57 7.82
CA ASP A 228 -64.26 31.39 9.00
C ASP A 228 -64.49 32.86 8.64
N LEU A 229 -63.64 33.43 7.77
CA LEU A 229 -63.81 34.80 7.27
C LEU A 229 -65.05 34.96 6.40
N GLU A 230 -65.36 33.98 5.55
CA GLU A 230 -66.59 33.98 4.73
C GLU A 230 -67.85 33.89 5.61
N ALA A 231 -67.84 33.05 6.65
CA ALA A 231 -68.95 32.96 7.61
C ALA A 231 -69.14 34.26 8.41
N ASN A 232 -68.05 34.88 8.86
CA ASN A 232 -68.10 36.18 9.53
C ASN A 232 -68.63 37.27 8.59
N ALA A 233 -68.21 37.28 7.33
CA ALA A 233 -68.73 38.22 6.34
C ALA A 233 -70.23 38.02 6.11
N HIS A 234 -70.69 36.77 6.03
CA HIS A 234 -72.12 36.45 5.90
C HIS A 234 -72.93 36.95 7.12
N SER A 235 -72.45 36.67 8.34
CA SER A 235 -73.08 37.14 9.57
C SER A 235 -73.19 38.67 9.63
N LEU A 236 -72.12 39.39 9.24
CA LEU A 236 -72.14 40.86 9.16
C LEU A 236 -73.15 41.38 8.11
N VAL A 237 -73.29 40.69 6.98
CA VAL A 237 -74.29 41.04 5.95
C VAL A 237 -75.71 40.83 6.49
N GLU A 238 -75.96 39.72 7.19
CA GLU A 238 -77.25 39.46 7.85
C GLU A 238 -77.56 40.53 8.89
N GLU A 239 -76.60 40.90 9.75
CA GLU A 239 -76.76 41.96 10.75
C GLU A 239 -77.09 43.31 10.10
N ILE A 240 -76.39 43.69 9.02
CA ILE A 240 -76.68 44.90 8.25
C ILE A 240 -78.10 44.86 7.69
N SER A 241 -78.54 43.71 7.16
CA SER A 241 -79.89 43.57 6.60
C SER A 241 -80.98 43.68 7.67
N PHE A 242 -80.73 43.11 8.85
CA PHE A 242 -81.61 43.21 10.01
C PHE A 242 -81.72 44.66 10.49
N LEU A 243 -80.59 45.35 10.69
CA LEU A 243 -80.58 46.75 11.11
C LEU A 243 -81.30 47.66 10.12
N LYS A 244 -81.11 47.45 8.81
CA LYS A 244 -81.85 48.20 7.78
C LYS A 244 -83.36 48.00 7.91
N SER A 245 -83.80 46.76 8.07
CA SER A 245 -85.22 46.43 8.21
C SER A 245 -85.81 47.01 9.49
N LEU A 246 -85.05 46.99 10.59
CA LEU A 246 -85.43 47.56 11.87
C LEU A 246 -85.60 49.09 11.77
N TYR A 247 -84.64 49.79 11.15
CA TYR A 247 -84.74 51.23 10.97
C TYR A 247 -85.86 51.64 10.02
N GLU A 248 -86.14 50.86 8.97
CA GLU A 248 -87.30 51.10 8.11
C GLU A 248 -88.63 50.97 8.87
N GLU A 249 -88.75 49.99 9.77
CA GLU A 249 -89.94 49.84 10.61
C GLU A 249 -90.05 50.97 11.64
N GLU A 250 -88.94 51.34 12.30
CA GLU A 250 -88.90 52.44 13.25
C GLU A 250 -89.31 53.76 12.60
N ILE A 251 -88.81 54.04 11.39
CA ILE A 251 -89.23 55.21 10.60
C ILE A 251 -90.73 55.16 10.31
N ARG A 252 -91.29 54.00 9.94
CA ARG A 252 -92.75 53.85 9.72
C ARG A 252 -93.55 54.13 10.98
N VAL A 253 -93.14 53.59 12.12
CA VAL A 253 -93.80 53.82 13.42
C VAL A 253 -93.72 55.29 13.81
N LEU A 254 -92.55 55.93 13.66
CA LEU A 254 -92.39 57.35 13.96
C LEU A 254 -93.24 58.23 13.03
N GLN A 255 -93.31 57.90 11.74
CA GLN A 255 -94.21 58.57 10.80
C GLN A 255 -95.68 58.41 11.22
N ALA A 256 -96.11 57.19 11.57
CA ALA A 256 -97.46 56.92 12.06
C ALA A 256 -97.76 57.70 13.35
N HIS A 257 -96.80 57.73 14.29
CA HIS A 257 -96.93 58.46 15.54
C HIS A 257 -97.05 59.97 15.32
N ILE A 258 -96.25 60.55 14.40
CA ILE A 258 -96.35 61.98 14.04
C ILE A 258 -97.72 62.28 13.41
N SER A 259 -98.26 61.39 12.56
CA SER A 259 -99.62 61.57 12.03
C SER A 259 -100.70 61.44 13.12
N ASP A 260 -100.57 60.50 14.06
CA ASP A 260 -101.54 60.26 15.12
C ASP A 260 -101.51 61.35 16.21
N THR A 261 -100.34 61.90 16.52
CA THR A 261 -100.16 63.02 17.48
C THR A 261 -100.37 64.40 16.85
N SER A 262 -100.67 64.49 15.55
CA SER A 262 -101.05 65.75 14.90
C SER A 262 -102.40 66.33 15.35
N VAL A 263 -103.02 65.75 16.38
CA VAL A 263 -104.16 66.35 17.08
C VAL A 263 -103.64 67.38 18.09
N ILE A 264 -103.88 68.66 17.78
CA ILE A 264 -103.71 69.78 18.72
C ILE A 264 -104.75 69.62 19.83
N VAL A 265 -104.42 68.85 20.86
CA VAL A 265 -105.27 68.71 22.05
C VAL A 265 -104.83 69.76 23.08
N LYS A 266 -105.62 70.82 23.20
CA LYS A 266 -105.59 71.68 24.38
C LYS A 266 -106.26 70.93 25.53
N MET A 267 -105.46 70.30 26.38
CA MET A 267 -105.94 69.71 27.63
C MET A 267 -105.89 70.76 28.75
N ASP A 268 -107.05 71.28 29.12
CA ASP A 268 -107.24 71.89 30.44
C ASP A 268 -107.59 70.76 31.42
N ASN A 269 -106.56 70.22 32.08
CA ASN A 269 -106.69 69.27 33.18
C ASN A 269 -106.47 70.02 34.51
N SER A 270 -107.49 70.71 35.00
CA SER A 270 -107.53 71.21 36.38
C SER A 270 -108.05 70.10 37.30
N ARG A 271 -107.15 69.27 37.79
CA ARG A 271 -107.35 68.53 39.04
C ARG A 271 -106.31 69.06 40.01
N ASP A 272 -106.72 69.41 41.21
CA ASP A 272 -105.80 69.77 42.30
C ASP A 272 -104.98 68.52 42.65
N LEU A 273 -103.87 68.40 41.93
CA LEU A 273 -102.77 67.51 42.20
C LEU A 273 -102.05 68.09 43.41
N ASN A 274 -101.69 67.24 44.37
CA ASN A 274 -100.86 67.67 45.49
C ASN A 274 -99.44 67.92 44.97
N MET A 275 -99.24 69.12 44.44
CA MET A 275 -98.07 69.51 43.64
C MET A 275 -96.77 69.28 44.40
N ASP A 276 -96.79 69.44 45.72
CA ASP A 276 -95.60 69.27 46.55
C ASP A 276 -95.14 67.81 46.62
N SER A 277 -96.06 66.85 46.69
CA SER A 277 -95.72 65.41 46.69
C SER A 277 -95.12 64.98 45.35
N ILE A 278 -95.74 65.41 44.25
CA ILE A 278 -95.30 65.08 42.90
C ILE A 278 -93.97 65.77 42.59
N LEU A 279 -93.79 67.03 43.00
CA LEU A 279 -92.51 67.73 42.85
C LEU A 279 -91.41 67.09 43.68
N ALA A 280 -91.71 66.58 44.87
CA ALA A 280 -90.74 65.84 45.69
C ALA A 280 -90.36 64.49 45.07
N GLU A 281 -91.33 63.72 44.57
CA GLU A 281 -91.08 62.45 43.86
C GLU A 281 -90.31 62.66 42.56
N ILE A 282 -90.66 63.69 41.77
CA ILE A 282 -89.95 64.05 40.54
C ILE A 282 -88.51 64.44 40.86
N LYS A 283 -88.28 65.27 41.88
CA LYS A 283 -86.92 65.63 42.32
C LYS A 283 -86.13 64.40 42.75
N ALA A 284 -86.70 63.54 43.59
CA ALA A 284 -86.05 62.30 44.03
C ALA A 284 -85.73 61.37 42.86
N HIS A 285 -86.61 61.26 41.88
CA HIS A 285 -86.40 60.45 40.67
C HIS A 285 -85.29 61.03 39.77
N TYR A 286 -85.24 62.35 39.59
CA TYR A 286 -84.13 62.99 38.86
C TYR A 286 -82.80 62.88 39.59
N ASP A 287 -82.80 63.00 40.92
CA ASP A 287 -81.60 62.83 41.74
C ASP A 287 -81.08 61.39 41.68
N ASP A 288 -81.97 60.40 41.70
CA ASP A 288 -81.64 58.98 41.54
C ASP A 288 -81.11 58.68 40.13
N ILE A 289 -81.76 59.18 39.06
CA ILE A 289 -81.24 59.06 37.68
C ILE A 289 -79.87 59.71 37.55
N ALA A 290 -79.67 60.92 38.08
CA ALA A 290 -78.40 61.62 38.01
C ALA A 290 -77.31 60.88 38.81
N SER A 291 -77.67 60.27 39.95
CA SER A 291 -76.78 59.43 40.74
C SER A 291 -76.38 58.15 40.00
N ARG A 292 -77.34 57.42 39.43
CA ARG A 292 -77.10 56.20 38.64
C ARG A 292 -76.27 56.48 37.40
N SER A 293 -76.61 57.52 36.64
CA SER A 293 -75.83 57.93 35.46
C SER A 293 -74.38 58.27 35.81
N ARG A 294 -74.15 58.94 36.95
CA ARG A 294 -72.79 59.21 37.45
C ARG A 294 -72.07 57.91 37.82
N ALA A 295 -72.71 57.01 38.57
CA ALA A 295 -72.11 55.74 38.97
C ALA A 295 -71.81 54.82 37.78
N GLU A 296 -72.69 54.78 36.79
CA GLU A 296 -72.50 54.04 35.53
C GLU A 296 -71.33 54.62 34.72
N ALA A 297 -71.25 55.94 34.59
CA ALA A 297 -70.12 56.59 33.92
C ALA A 297 -68.79 56.31 34.66
N GLU A 298 -68.76 56.42 35.98
CA GLU A 298 -67.56 56.12 36.79
C GLU A 298 -67.14 54.65 36.68
N SER A 299 -68.10 53.72 36.72
CA SER A 299 -67.85 52.29 36.52
C SER A 299 -67.32 52.00 35.12
N TRP A 300 -67.92 52.62 34.10
CA TRP A 300 -67.50 52.49 32.71
C TRP A 300 -66.06 53.01 32.49
N TYR A 301 -65.74 54.21 33.01
CA TYR A 301 -64.39 54.76 32.94
C TYR A 301 -63.38 53.91 33.70
N ARG A 302 -63.75 53.38 34.87
CA ARG A 302 -62.89 52.48 35.65
C ARG A 302 -62.59 51.19 34.88
N GLY A 303 -63.61 50.56 34.32
CA GLY A 303 -63.45 49.35 33.49
C GLY A 303 -62.55 49.61 32.28
N LYS A 304 -62.74 50.74 31.59
CA LYS A 304 -61.87 51.14 30.46
C LYS A 304 -60.44 51.40 30.89
N TYR A 305 -60.22 52.03 32.03
CA TYR A 305 -58.88 52.26 32.57
C TYR A 305 -58.17 50.94 32.93
N GLU A 306 -58.88 50.00 33.54
CA GLU A 306 -58.36 48.67 33.87
C GLU A 306 -58.04 47.85 32.62
N GLU A 307 -58.89 47.91 31.59
CA GLU A 307 -58.66 47.26 30.29
C GLU A 307 -57.40 47.80 29.61
N ILE A 308 -57.24 49.13 29.55
CA ILE A 308 -56.04 49.77 29.00
C ILE A 308 -54.80 49.40 29.82
N LYS A 309 -54.89 49.41 31.16
CA LYS A 309 -53.80 49.00 32.02
C LYS A 309 -53.39 47.54 31.77
N ALA A 310 -54.35 46.64 31.64
CA ALA A 310 -54.12 45.23 31.37
C ALA A 310 -53.50 44.98 29.98
N THR A 311 -53.92 45.72 28.95
CA THR A 311 -53.33 45.62 27.61
C THR A 311 -51.90 46.15 27.59
N VAL A 312 -51.61 47.28 28.25
CA VAL A 312 -50.25 47.82 28.37
C VAL A 312 -49.31 46.82 29.07
N VAL A 313 -49.75 46.17 30.14
CA VAL A 313 -48.95 45.13 30.83
C VAL A 313 -48.69 43.94 29.90
N ARG A 314 -49.71 43.45 29.18
CA ARG A 314 -49.57 42.36 28.20
C ARG A 314 -48.60 42.73 27.07
N HIS A 315 -48.67 43.95 26.56
CA HIS A 315 -47.76 44.45 25.53
C HIS A 315 -46.32 44.62 26.05
N GLY A 316 -46.15 45.11 27.28
CA GLY A 316 -44.82 45.19 27.92
C GLY A 316 -44.19 43.81 28.11
N GLU A 317 -44.98 42.83 28.53
CA GLU A 317 -44.52 41.46 28.76
C GLU A 317 -44.20 40.71 27.45
N THR A 318 -44.98 40.91 26.38
CA THR A 318 -44.64 40.40 25.04
C THR A 318 -43.37 41.04 24.47
N LEU A 319 -43.19 42.34 24.67
CA LEU A 319 -41.95 43.03 24.28
C LEU A 319 -40.73 42.52 25.07
N ARG A 320 -40.90 42.22 26.37
CA ARG A 320 -39.85 41.62 27.20
C ARG A 320 -39.47 40.22 26.69
N ARG A 321 -40.45 39.36 26.41
CA ARG A 321 -40.23 38.01 25.88
C ARG A 321 -39.51 38.01 24.53
N THR A 322 -39.97 38.83 23.59
CA THR A 322 -39.30 38.96 22.27
C THR A 322 -37.88 39.49 22.41
N LYS A 323 -37.62 40.43 23.32
CA LYS A 323 -36.24 40.89 23.63
C LYS A 323 -35.37 39.77 24.19
N GLU A 324 -35.90 38.91 25.04
CA GLU A 324 -35.19 37.75 25.59
C GLU A 324 -34.87 36.71 24.51
N GLU A 325 -35.82 36.42 23.62
CA GLU A 325 -35.61 35.54 22.46
C GLU A 325 -34.53 36.09 21.53
N ILE A 326 -34.55 37.40 21.21
CA ILE A 326 -33.51 38.06 20.41
C ILE A 326 -32.14 37.91 21.09
N ASN A 327 -32.06 38.08 22.41
CA ASN A 327 -30.81 37.92 23.14
C ASN A 327 -30.31 36.47 23.10
N GLU A 328 -31.19 35.49 23.20
CA GLU A 328 -30.80 34.08 23.12
C GLU A 328 -30.34 33.70 21.72
N LEU A 329 -31.06 34.13 20.67
CA LEU A 329 -30.62 33.96 19.29
C LEU A 329 -29.25 34.60 19.05
N ASN A 330 -29.01 35.80 19.60
CA ASN A 330 -27.70 36.43 19.52
C ASN A 330 -26.59 35.60 20.20
N ARG A 331 -26.86 34.97 21.36
CA ARG A 331 -25.90 34.06 22.02
C ARG A 331 -25.62 32.81 21.18
N VAL A 332 -26.66 32.24 20.57
CA VAL A 332 -26.51 31.09 19.66
C VAL A 332 -25.69 31.47 18.44
N ILE A 333 -25.96 32.62 17.81
CA ILE A 333 -25.17 33.14 16.69
C ILE A 333 -23.69 33.30 17.08
N GLN A 334 -23.40 33.87 18.26
CA GLN A 334 -22.02 34.03 18.73
C GLN A 334 -21.33 32.68 18.94
N ARG A 335 -22.00 31.69 19.56
CA ARG A 335 -21.46 30.32 19.72
C ARG A 335 -21.16 29.67 18.37
N LEU A 336 -22.14 29.66 17.45
CA LEU A 336 -21.96 29.08 16.12
C LEU A 336 -20.85 29.78 15.33
N THR A 337 -20.73 31.10 15.45
CA THR A 337 -19.63 31.86 14.82
C THR A 337 -18.27 31.44 15.38
N ALA A 338 -18.16 31.22 16.69
CA ALA A 338 -16.93 30.72 17.32
C ALA A 338 -16.60 29.28 16.87
N GLU A 339 -17.60 28.40 16.78
CA GLU A 339 -17.44 27.03 16.27
C GLU A 339 -16.98 27.02 14.82
N ILE A 340 -17.57 27.86 13.96
CA ILE A 340 -17.14 28.02 12.55
C ILE A 340 -15.68 28.48 12.48
N ASN A 341 -15.28 29.46 13.29
CA ASN A 341 -13.90 29.95 13.30
C ASN A 341 -12.91 28.90 13.81
N ASN A 342 -13.30 28.11 14.82
CA ASN A 342 -12.49 27.01 15.32
C ASN A 342 -12.32 25.91 14.26
N ALA A 343 -13.41 25.51 13.59
CA ALA A 343 -13.37 24.52 12.51
C ALA A 343 -12.51 25.01 11.32
N LYS A 344 -12.64 26.28 10.93
CA LYS A 344 -11.77 26.90 9.91
C LYS A 344 -10.29 26.86 10.31
N SER A 345 -9.97 27.17 11.57
CA SER A 345 -8.60 27.06 12.08
C SER A 345 -8.08 25.63 12.04
N GLN A 346 -8.90 24.64 12.42
CA GLN A 346 -8.54 23.23 12.33
C GLN A 346 -8.29 22.77 10.89
N ASN A 347 -9.17 23.14 9.95
CA ASN A 347 -8.96 22.85 8.53
C ASN A 347 -7.66 23.43 8.01
N SER A 348 -7.37 24.70 8.28
CA SER A 348 -6.11 25.32 7.84
C SER A 348 -4.86 24.62 8.41
N LYS A 349 -4.93 24.11 9.64
CA LYS A 349 -3.83 23.33 10.26
C LYS A 349 -3.67 21.97 9.60
N LEU A 350 -4.77 21.29 9.27
CA LEU A 350 -4.74 20.00 8.60
C LEU A 350 -4.24 20.14 7.15
N GLU A 351 -4.71 21.16 6.41
CA GLU A 351 -4.21 21.48 5.07
C GLU A 351 -2.70 21.77 5.09
N ALA A 352 -2.22 22.54 6.06
CA ALA A 352 -0.79 22.77 6.24
C ALA A 352 -0.02 21.47 6.51
N ALA A 353 -0.53 20.61 7.40
CA ALA A 353 0.09 19.32 7.71
C ALA A 353 0.12 18.36 6.51
N VAL A 354 -0.97 18.32 5.72
CA VAL A 354 -1.04 17.54 4.48
C VAL A 354 -0.01 18.05 3.47
N SER A 355 0.04 19.36 3.20
CA SER A 355 1.01 19.93 2.27
C SER A 355 2.47 19.67 2.70
N GLN A 356 2.76 19.70 4.00
CA GLN A 356 4.08 19.37 4.53
C GLN A 356 4.41 17.89 4.35
N ALA A 357 3.46 16.99 4.61
CA ALA A 357 3.65 15.56 4.42
C ALA A 357 3.84 15.20 2.94
N GLU A 358 3.10 15.83 2.03
CA GLU A 358 3.25 15.68 0.58
C GLU A 358 4.64 16.12 0.12
N GLN A 359 5.09 17.31 0.54
CA GLN A 359 6.44 17.80 0.21
C GLN A 359 7.54 16.87 0.75
N GLN A 360 7.40 16.38 1.98
CA GLN A 360 8.35 15.42 2.55
C GLN A 360 8.35 14.10 1.78
N GLY A 361 7.17 13.61 1.38
CA GLY A 361 7.02 12.41 0.56
C GLY A 361 7.65 12.57 -0.82
N GLU A 362 7.44 13.72 -1.48
CA GLU A 362 8.03 14.02 -2.78
C GLU A 362 9.57 14.09 -2.71
N VAL A 363 10.13 14.72 -1.67
CA VAL A 363 11.58 14.74 -1.44
C VAL A 363 12.13 13.32 -1.21
N ALA A 364 11.44 12.48 -0.43
CA ALA A 364 11.85 11.10 -0.22
C ALA A 364 11.81 10.26 -1.52
N LEU A 365 10.77 10.45 -2.34
CA LEU A 365 10.63 9.76 -3.63
C LEU A 365 11.71 10.21 -4.63
N THR A 366 11.99 11.50 -4.71
CA THR A 366 13.04 12.02 -5.60
C THR A 366 14.43 11.52 -5.19
N ASP A 367 14.70 11.40 -3.88
CA ASP A 367 15.95 10.80 -3.39
C ASP A 367 16.05 9.30 -3.70
N ALA A 368 14.97 8.55 -3.51
CA ALA A 368 14.91 7.13 -3.87
C ALA A 368 15.12 6.91 -5.37
N ARG A 369 14.48 7.73 -6.23
CA ARG A 369 14.67 7.70 -7.69
C ARG A 369 16.11 8.01 -8.07
N ARG A 370 16.75 9.00 -7.44
CA ARG A 370 18.16 9.32 -7.66
C ARG A 370 19.08 8.15 -7.31
N LYS A 371 18.83 7.49 -6.17
CA LYS A 371 19.60 6.31 -5.74
C LYS A 371 19.42 5.15 -6.71
N LEU A 372 18.21 4.91 -7.18
CA LEU A 372 17.92 3.88 -8.17
C LEU A 372 18.67 4.14 -9.48
N ALA A 373 18.60 5.37 -10.01
CA ALA A 373 19.33 5.76 -11.22
C ALA A 373 20.86 5.55 -11.05
N GLY A 374 21.43 5.94 -9.91
CA GLY A 374 22.86 5.71 -9.64
C GLY A 374 23.24 4.22 -9.56
N LEU A 375 22.36 3.36 -9.04
CA LEU A 375 22.58 1.91 -9.04
C LEU A 375 22.47 1.30 -10.43
N GLU A 376 21.53 1.78 -11.26
CA GLU A 376 21.39 1.36 -12.66
C GLU A 376 22.62 1.74 -13.49
N GLU A 377 23.13 2.96 -13.31
CA GLU A 377 24.38 3.40 -13.95
C GLU A 377 25.58 2.55 -13.52
N ALA A 378 25.71 2.28 -12.22
CA ALA A 378 26.79 1.43 -11.71
C ALA A 378 26.69 -0.01 -12.25
N LEU A 379 25.47 -0.56 -12.33
CA LEU A 379 25.22 -1.88 -12.93
C LEU A 379 25.61 -1.89 -14.41
N GLN A 380 25.24 -0.86 -15.17
CA GLN A 380 25.58 -0.76 -16.58
C GLN A 380 27.09 -0.66 -16.80
N LYS A 381 27.78 0.12 -15.97
CA LYS A 381 29.25 0.20 -15.99
C LYS A 381 29.90 -1.15 -15.68
N ALA A 382 29.43 -1.86 -14.65
CA ALA A 382 29.94 -3.19 -14.32
C ALA A 382 29.74 -4.20 -15.45
N LYS A 383 28.60 -4.14 -16.17
CA LYS A 383 28.37 -4.95 -17.38
C LYS A 383 29.36 -4.63 -18.49
N GLN A 384 29.65 -3.35 -18.73
CA GLN A 384 30.63 -2.91 -19.73
C GLN A 384 32.05 -3.36 -19.35
N ASP A 385 32.43 -3.23 -18.08
CA ASP A 385 33.74 -3.67 -17.57
C ASP A 385 33.89 -5.19 -17.70
N MET A 386 32.86 -5.97 -17.37
CA MET A 386 32.84 -7.42 -17.58
C MET A 386 33.02 -7.78 -19.06
N ALA A 387 32.28 -7.12 -19.96
CA ALA A 387 32.40 -7.33 -21.40
C ALA A 387 33.80 -6.94 -21.93
N ARG A 388 34.47 -5.97 -21.32
CA ARG A 388 35.85 -5.61 -21.62
C ARG A 388 36.83 -6.67 -21.15
N LEU A 389 36.73 -7.13 -19.90
CA LEU A 389 37.58 -8.18 -19.34
C LEU A 389 37.49 -9.48 -20.13
N LEU A 390 36.29 -9.86 -20.60
CA LEU A 390 36.11 -11.03 -21.46
C LEU A 390 36.87 -10.91 -22.79
N ARG A 391 36.89 -9.72 -23.41
CA ARG A 391 37.66 -9.46 -24.63
C ARG A 391 39.16 -9.55 -24.37
N GLU A 392 39.64 -8.89 -23.33
CA GLU A 392 41.07 -8.95 -22.94
C GLU A 392 41.50 -10.39 -22.62
N TYR A 393 40.65 -11.17 -21.94
CA TYR A 393 40.91 -12.59 -21.68
C TYR A 393 40.99 -13.42 -22.97
N GLN A 394 40.10 -13.18 -23.92
CA GLN A 394 40.11 -13.86 -25.22
C GLN A 394 41.37 -13.51 -26.04
N GLU A 395 41.82 -12.26 -26.01
CA GLU A 395 43.07 -11.81 -26.64
C GLU A 395 44.29 -12.51 -26.03
N VAL A 396 44.38 -12.59 -24.70
CA VAL A 396 45.47 -13.30 -24.01
C VAL A 396 45.44 -14.79 -24.33
N LEU A 397 44.25 -15.42 -24.35
CA LEU A 397 44.11 -16.82 -24.72
C LEU A 397 44.57 -17.07 -26.16
N SER A 398 44.20 -16.19 -27.11
CA SER A 398 44.63 -16.29 -28.51
C SER A 398 46.15 -16.17 -28.64
N SER A 399 46.77 -15.26 -27.90
CA SER A 399 48.23 -15.09 -27.85
C SER A 399 48.92 -16.33 -27.27
N LYS A 400 48.36 -16.90 -26.19
CA LYS A 400 48.87 -18.14 -25.59
C LYS A 400 48.82 -19.31 -26.58
N LEU A 401 47.73 -19.45 -27.33
CA LEU A 401 47.61 -20.48 -28.36
C LEU A 401 48.64 -20.27 -29.49
N GLY A 402 48.88 -19.01 -29.89
CA GLY A 402 49.96 -18.67 -30.84
C GLY A 402 51.33 -19.10 -30.33
N LEU A 403 51.66 -18.76 -29.07
CA LEU A 403 52.92 -19.14 -28.44
C LEU A 403 53.08 -20.66 -28.29
N ASP A 404 52.00 -21.40 -27.97
CA ASP A 404 52.06 -22.87 -27.93
C ASP A 404 52.41 -23.46 -29.31
N ILE A 405 51.86 -22.89 -30.38
CA ILE A 405 52.16 -23.30 -31.76
C ILE A 405 53.64 -23.01 -32.06
N GLU A 406 54.14 -21.82 -31.73
CA GLU A 406 55.56 -21.48 -31.88
C GLU A 406 56.47 -22.46 -31.12
N ILE A 407 56.19 -22.73 -29.85
CA ILE A 407 56.95 -23.71 -29.04
C ILE A 407 56.93 -25.09 -29.69
N ALA A 408 55.78 -25.55 -30.18
CA ALA A 408 55.67 -26.83 -30.87
C ALA A 408 56.50 -26.85 -32.16
N THR A 409 56.55 -25.73 -32.90
CA THR A 409 57.40 -25.60 -34.09
C THR A 409 58.89 -25.59 -33.75
N TYR A 410 59.32 -24.86 -32.72
CA TYR A 410 60.70 -24.84 -32.25
C TYR A 410 61.15 -26.22 -31.77
N ARG A 411 60.31 -26.96 -31.03
CA ARG A 411 60.60 -28.35 -30.63
C ARG A 411 60.80 -29.26 -31.83
N ARG A 412 59.95 -29.15 -32.86
CA ARG A 412 60.08 -29.94 -34.09
C ARG A 412 61.38 -29.65 -34.84
N LEU A 413 61.80 -28.39 -34.90
CA LEU A 413 63.07 -28.00 -35.53
C LEU A 413 64.28 -28.57 -34.75
N LEU A 414 64.24 -28.49 -33.41
CA LEU A 414 65.29 -29.05 -32.55
C LEU A 414 65.36 -30.58 -32.66
N GLU A 415 64.22 -31.28 -32.65
CA GLU A 415 64.17 -32.73 -32.88
C GLU A 415 64.78 -33.12 -34.25
N GLY A 416 64.60 -32.28 -35.28
CA GLY A 416 65.23 -32.49 -36.59
C GLY A 416 66.75 -32.27 -36.59
N GLU A 417 67.26 -31.30 -35.84
CA GLU A 417 68.70 -31.06 -35.69
C GLU A 417 69.38 -32.13 -34.80
N GLU A 418 68.72 -32.62 -33.76
CA GLU A 418 69.20 -33.75 -32.94
C GLU A 418 69.31 -35.04 -33.78
N GLN A 419 68.36 -35.28 -34.69
CA GLN A 419 68.44 -36.39 -35.64
C GLN A 419 69.66 -36.26 -36.58
N ARG A 420 69.96 -35.06 -37.09
CA ARG A 420 71.16 -34.80 -37.89
C ARG A 420 72.46 -35.05 -37.11
N LEU A 421 72.51 -34.69 -35.83
CA LEU A 421 73.68 -34.90 -34.98
C LEU A 421 73.86 -36.38 -34.61
N CYS A 422 72.79 -37.12 -34.33
CA CYS A 422 72.84 -38.56 -34.07
C CYS A 422 73.25 -39.37 -35.30
N ASP A 423 72.77 -39.00 -36.49
CA ASP A 423 73.21 -39.62 -37.75
C ASP A 423 74.67 -39.27 -38.10
N GLY A 424 75.18 -38.12 -37.62
CA GLY A 424 76.59 -37.74 -37.76
C GLY A 424 77.58 -38.50 -36.86
N ILE A 425 77.10 -39.21 -35.82
CA ILE A 425 77.95 -39.94 -34.85
C ILE A 425 77.97 -41.46 -35.13
N SER A 426 77.22 -41.94 -36.14
CA SER A 426 77.18 -43.35 -36.53
C SER A 426 78.12 -43.65 -37.71
N SER A 427 79.45 -43.70 -37.47
CA SER A 427 80.43 -44.63 -38.10
C SER A 427 81.87 -44.11 -38.00
N VAL A 428 82.53 -44.40 -36.87
CA VAL A 428 83.99 -44.66 -36.88
C VAL A 428 84.18 -46.00 -36.17
N ASN A 429 84.07 -47.09 -36.97
CA ASN A 429 84.55 -48.40 -36.57
C ASN A 429 86.09 -48.35 -36.57
N ILE A 430 86.69 -48.59 -35.40
CA ILE A 430 88.12 -48.89 -35.26
C ILE A 430 88.30 -50.38 -35.57
N CYS A 431 89.26 -50.68 -36.44
CA CYS A 431 89.60 -52.00 -36.95
C CYS A 431 90.10 -52.97 -35.86
N GLU A 432 89.63 -54.22 -35.93
CA GLU A 432 90.49 -55.40 -36.14
C GLU A 432 89.85 -56.29 -37.21
#